data_AF-A0A1I3WU90-F1
#
_entry.id   AF-A0A1I3WU90-F1
#
_cell.length_a   1.000
_cell.length_b   1.000
_cell.length_c   1.000
_cell.angle_alpha   90.00
_cell.angle_beta   90.00
_cell.angle_gamma   90.00
#
_symmetry.space_group_name_H-M   'P 1'
#
loop_
_entity.id
_entity.type
_entity.pdbx_description
1 polymer ?
#
loop_
_entity_poly.entity_id
_entity_poly.type
_entity_poly.pdbx_seq_one_letter_code
_entity_poly.pdbx_strand_id
1 'polypeptide(L)'
;MPETSPLFDEFGRCLPTGINAPAHQKTRRYFLIDKPDINYSASYERLNQAFSISDAISQEQYESRVTSILAEIADNKLMKPILNGAMAPFILPKAVYDDIGQAMESTFLPAVQSAFNSFFPDYDFKNHSPRSLNGQLSVAPGSRHQQVLDQMANEVVVGVYFPCLSEYSVPAAIERMATLPEQFSLAGGFDTSAAFVSMPDLLFRKEGYPPLLWLSGLVSTEQNVAYHFEAYGYDLTFNRRVHLGQVAEYWSSGLVMIG
;
A
#
# COMPACT_ATOMS: atom_id res chain seq x y z
N MET A 1 10.39 15.70 30.60
CA MET A 1 9.37 15.23 29.64
C MET A 1 9.95 13.99 28.99
N PRO A 2 9.28 12.83 28.96
CA PRO A 2 9.80 11.70 28.21
C PRO A 2 9.84 12.14 26.74
N GLU A 3 11.02 12.05 26.12
CA GLU A 3 11.16 12.24 24.68
C GLU A 3 10.21 11.26 23.99
N THR A 4 9.23 11.79 23.27
CA THR A 4 8.40 10.97 22.38
C THR A 4 9.35 10.33 21.38
N SER A 5 9.53 9.01 21.48
CA SER A 5 10.38 8.27 20.55
C SER A 5 9.92 8.52 19.11
N PRO A 6 10.85 8.69 18.15
CA PRO A 6 10.48 8.91 16.76
C PRO A 6 9.65 7.74 16.22
N LEU A 7 8.64 8.04 15.40
CA LEU A 7 7.81 7.02 14.74
C LEU A 7 8.46 6.48 13.46
N PHE A 8 9.22 7.35 12.78
CA PHE A 8 9.87 7.09 11.50
C PHE A 8 11.33 7.54 11.57
N ASP A 9 12.22 6.86 10.84
CA ASP A 9 13.61 7.28 10.71
C ASP A 9 13.79 8.37 9.63
N GLU A 10 15.02 8.84 9.47
CA GLU A 10 15.36 9.94 8.55
C GLU A 10 15.09 9.62 7.06
N PHE A 11 14.80 8.37 6.71
CA PHE A 11 14.47 7.93 5.36
C PHE A 11 13.00 7.50 5.23
N GLY A 12 12.17 7.81 6.23
CA GLY A 12 10.75 7.51 6.23
C GLY A 12 10.37 6.06 6.52
N ARG A 13 11.31 5.22 6.98
CA ARG A 13 10.97 3.87 7.46
C ARG A 13 10.28 3.98 8.83
N CYS A 14 9.17 3.30 9.00
CA CYS A 14 8.52 3.16 10.30
C CYS A 14 9.40 2.34 11.25
N LEU A 15 9.62 2.86 12.46
CA LEU A 15 10.49 2.23 13.44
C LEU A 15 9.75 1.08 14.17
N PRO A 16 10.37 -0.10 14.34
CA PRO A 16 9.75 -1.29 14.94
C PRO A 16 9.74 -1.22 16.47
N THR A 17 9.12 -0.17 17.01
CA THR A 17 8.99 0.08 18.45
C THR A 17 7.66 -0.42 19.00
N GLY A 18 7.67 -0.96 20.21
CA GLY A 18 6.46 -1.39 20.92
C GLY A 18 5.79 -2.65 20.36
N ILE A 19 6.55 -3.49 19.64
CA ILE A 19 6.06 -4.74 19.04
C ILE A 19 6.82 -5.95 19.58
N ASN A 20 6.17 -7.11 19.58
CA ASN A 20 6.74 -8.41 19.97
C ASN A 20 6.98 -9.31 18.76
N ALA A 21 6.13 -9.20 17.74
CA ALA A 21 6.27 -10.00 16.52
C ALA A 21 7.56 -9.63 15.75
N PRO A 22 8.09 -10.55 14.92
CA PRO A 22 9.39 -10.33 14.29
C PRO A 22 9.42 -9.12 13.35
N ALA A 23 10.41 -8.26 13.57
CA ALA A 23 10.82 -7.19 12.67
C ALA A 23 12.32 -6.93 12.86
N HIS A 24 13.01 -6.52 11.81
CA HIS A 24 14.41 -6.16 11.93
C HIS A 24 14.57 -4.80 12.61
N GLN A 25 15.30 -4.75 13.73
CA GLN A 25 15.50 -3.50 14.46
C GLN A 25 16.37 -2.51 13.69
N LYS A 26 17.29 -3.01 12.85
CA LYS A 26 18.16 -2.21 11.98
C LYS A 26 18.03 -2.71 10.55
N THR A 27 17.93 -1.78 9.61
CA THR A 27 17.87 -2.08 8.18
C THR A 27 19.24 -1.91 7.53
N ARG A 28 19.56 -2.79 6.58
CA ARG A 28 20.72 -2.63 5.69
C ARG A 28 20.42 -1.75 4.47
N ARG A 29 19.13 -1.44 4.24
CA ARG A 29 18.65 -0.66 3.08
C ARG A 29 19.06 -1.27 1.75
N TYR A 30 19.09 -2.60 1.69
CA TYR A 30 19.44 -3.32 0.47
C TYR A 30 18.25 -3.43 -0.50
N PHE A 31 17.04 -3.56 0.05
CA PHE A 31 15.79 -3.55 -0.70
C PHE A 31 15.08 -2.23 -0.50
N LEU A 32 14.94 -1.45 -1.57
CA LEU A 32 14.47 -0.07 -1.51
C LEU A 32 13.45 0.21 -2.59
N ILE A 33 12.58 1.17 -2.35
CA ILE A 33 11.75 1.79 -3.39
C ILE A 33 12.33 3.17 -3.64
N ASP A 34 12.64 3.48 -4.90
CA ASP A 34 13.09 4.82 -5.25
C ASP A 34 11.93 5.78 -5.04
N LYS A 35 12.19 6.93 -4.43
CA LYS A 35 11.15 7.94 -4.22
C LYS A 35 10.71 8.44 -5.59
N PRO A 36 9.46 8.17 -6.01
CA PRO A 36 9.06 8.49 -7.37
C PRO A 36 8.60 9.95 -7.47
N ASP A 37 8.76 10.55 -8.65
CA ASP A 37 8.17 11.85 -8.96
C ASP A 37 6.67 11.70 -9.23
N ILE A 38 5.84 12.42 -8.47
CA ILE A 38 4.39 12.32 -8.63
C ILE A 38 3.95 13.21 -9.80
N ASN A 39 3.45 12.57 -10.87
CA ASN A 39 2.69 13.25 -11.91
C ASN A 39 1.18 13.05 -11.66
N TYR A 40 0.53 14.06 -11.06
CA TYR A 40 -0.89 13.98 -10.70
C TYR A 40 -1.80 13.79 -11.91
N SER A 41 -1.50 14.40 -13.06
CA SER A 41 -2.29 14.25 -14.28
C SER A 41 -2.28 12.80 -14.77
N ALA A 42 -1.09 12.24 -14.95
CA ALA A 42 -0.93 10.88 -15.46
C ALA A 42 -1.47 9.83 -14.46
N SER A 43 -1.30 10.10 -13.16
CA SER A 43 -1.89 9.29 -12.08
C SER A 43 -3.42 9.30 -12.13
N TYR A 44 -4.03 10.49 -12.22
CA TYR A 44 -5.47 10.66 -12.32
C TYR A 44 -6.04 10.00 -13.58
N GLU A 45 -5.40 10.15 -14.74
CA GLU A 45 -5.82 9.52 -15.99
C GLU A 45 -5.87 7.99 -15.87
N ARG A 46 -4.83 7.37 -15.30
CA ARG A 46 -4.80 5.91 -15.08
C ARG A 46 -5.89 5.45 -14.11
N LEU A 47 -6.06 6.16 -12.99
CA LEU A 47 -7.09 5.86 -12.00
C LEU A 47 -8.51 6.03 -12.58
N ASN A 48 -8.72 7.06 -13.40
CA ASN A 48 -9.99 7.27 -14.09
C ASN A 48 -10.27 6.20 -15.14
N GLN A 49 -9.26 5.81 -15.92
CA GLN A 49 -9.40 4.71 -16.86
C GLN A 49 -9.73 3.39 -16.16
N ALA A 50 -9.15 3.14 -14.98
CA ALA A 50 -9.38 1.93 -14.20
C ALA A 50 -10.76 1.91 -13.51
N PHE A 51 -11.20 3.03 -12.95
CA PHE A 51 -12.32 3.06 -11.99
C PHE A 51 -13.47 4.01 -12.36
N SER A 52 -13.40 4.69 -13.51
CA SER A 52 -14.44 5.62 -14.00
C SER A 52 -14.86 6.67 -12.96
N ILE A 53 -13.88 7.36 -12.38
CA ILE A 53 -14.06 8.31 -11.27
C ILE A 53 -14.38 9.75 -11.70
N SER A 54 -14.35 10.06 -12.99
CA SER A 54 -14.46 11.44 -13.51
C SER A 54 -15.78 12.15 -13.16
N ASP A 55 -16.85 11.39 -12.93
CA ASP A 55 -18.14 11.95 -12.51
C ASP A 55 -18.18 12.26 -11.01
N ALA A 56 -17.25 11.71 -10.23
CA ALA A 56 -17.22 11.81 -8.76
C ALA A 56 -16.16 12.79 -8.24
N ILE A 57 -15.02 12.93 -8.92
CA ILE A 57 -13.92 13.80 -8.51
C ILE A 57 -13.17 14.31 -9.74
N SER A 58 -12.78 15.59 -9.75
CA SER A 58 -11.91 16.15 -10.79
C SER A 58 -10.42 15.94 -10.48
N GLN A 59 -9.57 16.14 -11.49
CA GLN A 59 -8.11 16.09 -11.30
C GLN A 59 -7.62 17.12 -10.27
N GLU A 60 -8.13 18.34 -10.31
CA GLU A 60 -7.75 19.41 -9.39
C GLU A 60 -8.17 19.08 -7.95
N GLN A 61 -9.35 18.47 -7.77
CA GLN A 61 -9.80 18.01 -6.46
C GLN A 61 -8.94 16.87 -5.93
N TYR A 62 -8.53 15.94 -6.79
CA TYR A 62 -7.60 14.87 -6.44
C TYR A 62 -6.25 15.44 -5.97
N GLU A 63 -5.62 16.31 -6.76
CA GLU A 63 -4.35 16.94 -6.40
C GLU A 63 -4.48 17.76 -5.11
N SER A 64 -5.56 18.51 -4.95
CA SER A 64 -5.83 19.27 -3.73
C SER A 64 -5.94 18.36 -2.51
N ARG A 65 -6.66 17.24 -2.58
CA ARG A 65 -6.79 16.32 -1.43
C ARG A 65 -5.48 15.63 -1.09
N VAL A 66 -4.71 15.19 -2.09
CA VAL A 66 -3.37 14.62 -1.84
C VAL A 66 -2.45 15.66 -1.19
N THR A 67 -2.39 16.88 -1.71
CA THR A 67 -1.53 17.94 -1.15
C THR A 67 -1.96 18.33 0.26
N SER A 68 -3.25 18.31 0.59
CA SER A 68 -3.74 18.49 1.97
C SER A 68 -3.26 17.39 2.92
N ILE A 69 -3.31 16.11 2.51
CA ILE A 69 -2.77 14.98 3.30
C ILE A 69 -1.28 15.19 3.57
N LEU A 70 -0.50 15.53 2.53
CA LEU A 70 0.93 15.76 2.66
C LEU A 70 1.26 16.96 3.55
N ALA A 71 0.47 18.03 3.50
CA ALA A 71 0.61 19.18 4.37
C ALA A 71 0.33 18.81 5.84
N GLU A 72 -0.73 18.04 6.12
CA GLU A 72 -1.03 17.57 7.48
C GLU A 72 0.12 16.73 8.05
N ILE A 73 0.69 15.83 7.25
CA ILE A 73 1.85 15.04 7.65
C ILE A 73 3.07 15.95 7.89
N ALA A 74 3.30 16.95 7.04
CA ALA A 74 4.44 17.86 7.14
C ALA A 74 4.38 18.75 8.39
N ASP A 75 3.17 19.13 8.82
CA ASP A 75 2.92 19.94 10.00
C ASP A 75 3.02 19.14 11.31
N ASN A 76 2.93 17.81 11.25
CA ASN A 76 3.09 16.95 12.41
C ASN A 76 4.54 16.44 12.55
N LYS A 77 5.25 16.89 13.59
CA LYS A 77 6.65 16.52 13.85
C LYS A 77 6.91 15.01 13.95
N LEU A 78 5.94 14.23 14.43
CA LEU A 78 6.08 12.77 14.57
C LEU A 78 5.86 12.05 13.23
N MET A 79 4.99 12.58 12.37
CA MET A 79 4.64 11.94 11.08
C MET A 79 5.55 12.40 9.95
N LYS A 80 5.99 13.66 9.96
CA LYS A 80 6.81 14.30 8.92
C LYS A 80 7.92 13.42 8.33
N PRO A 81 8.71 12.65 9.10
CA PRO A 81 9.81 11.90 8.49
C PRO A 81 9.35 10.81 7.51
N ILE A 82 8.09 10.34 7.57
CA ILE A 82 7.54 9.41 6.56
C ILE A 82 7.65 9.97 5.13
N LEU A 83 7.60 11.30 4.96
CA LEU A 83 7.71 11.99 3.67
C LEU A 83 9.10 11.89 3.04
N ASN A 84 10.10 11.42 3.79
CA ASN A 84 11.43 11.15 3.25
C ASN A 84 11.49 9.82 2.50
N GLY A 85 10.49 8.95 2.68
CA GLY A 85 10.35 7.68 1.96
C GLY A 85 9.64 7.81 0.61
N ALA A 86 9.44 6.67 -0.04
CA ALA A 86 8.59 6.55 -1.21
C ALA A 86 7.11 6.70 -0.81
N MET A 87 6.30 7.16 -1.76
CA MET A 87 4.85 7.26 -1.59
C MET A 87 4.15 7.17 -2.95
N ALA A 88 2.88 6.75 -2.94
CA ALA A 88 2.05 6.72 -4.13
C ALA A 88 0.64 7.24 -3.79
N PRO A 89 0.16 8.31 -4.44
CA PRO A 89 -1.21 8.76 -4.24
C PRO A 89 -2.18 7.83 -4.98
N PHE A 90 -3.40 7.71 -4.48
CA PHE A 90 -4.42 6.84 -5.07
C PHE A 90 -5.82 7.42 -4.94
N ILE A 91 -6.74 6.89 -5.75
CA ILE A 91 -8.18 7.14 -5.65
C ILE A 91 -8.89 5.77 -5.64
N LEU A 92 -9.84 5.60 -4.73
CA LEU A 92 -10.80 4.48 -4.77
C LEU A 92 -12.20 5.01 -5.10
N PRO A 93 -12.92 4.36 -6.04
CA PRO A 93 -14.27 4.78 -6.38
C PRO A 93 -15.23 4.58 -5.21
N LYS A 94 -16.28 5.40 -5.13
CA LYS A 94 -17.38 5.14 -4.19
C LYS A 94 -18.03 3.79 -4.54
N ALA A 95 -17.90 2.80 -3.67
CA ALA A 95 -18.41 1.46 -3.89
C ALA A 95 -18.58 0.69 -2.59
N VAL A 96 -19.51 -0.26 -2.59
CA VAL A 96 -19.65 -1.29 -1.57
C VAL A 96 -19.38 -2.62 -2.22
N TYR A 97 -18.47 -3.41 -1.65
CA TYR A 97 -18.19 -4.76 -2.10
C TYR A 97 -18.53 -5.75 -0.99
N ASP A 98 -19.34 -6.74 -1.32
CA ASP A 98 -19.71 -7.81 -0.38
C ASP A 98 -18.53 -8.74 -0.09
N ASP A 99 -17.61 -8.88 -1.05
CA ASP A 99 -16.44 -9.76 -0.95
C ASP A 99 -15.19 -9.06 -1.47
N ILE A 100 -14.20 -8.87 -0.58
CA ILE A 100 -12.93 -8.20 -0.90
C ILE A 100 -12.15 -8.97 -1.96
N GLY A 101 -12.11 -10.30 -1.84
CA GLY A 101 -11.37 -11.15 -2.75
C GLY A 101 -11.98 -11.19 -4.14
N GLN A 102 -13.31 -11.27 -4.24
CA GLN A 102 -14.00 -11.18 -5.52
C GLN A 102 -13.72 -9.83 -6.20
N ALA A 103 -13.83 -8.72 -5.47
CA ALA A 103 -13.55 -7.39 -6.01
C ALA A 103 -12.08 -7.25 -6.46
N MET A 104 -11.14 -7.84 -5.70
CA MET A 104 -9.73 -7.90 -6.11
C MET A 104 -9.57 -8.60 -7.46
N GLU A 105 -10.22 -9.75 -7.66
CA GLU A 105 -10.09 -10.52 -8.90
C GLU A 105 -10.79 -9.88 -10.10
N SER A 106 -11.98 -9.33 -9.89
CA SER A 106 -12.81 -8.83 -10.99
C SER A 106 -12.46 -7.40 -11.40
N THR A 107 -11.87 -6.61 -10.48
CA THR A 107 -11.74 -5.16 -10.67
C THR A 107 -10.31 -4.69 -10.45
N PHE A 108 -9.74 -4.91 -9.26
CA PHE A 108 -8.48 -4.26 -8.88
C PHE A 108 -7.24 -4.89 -9.53
N LEU A 109 -7.12 -6.22 -9.55
CA LEU A 109 -5.98 -6.88 -10.21
C LEU A 109 -5.99 -6.68 -11.74
N PRO A 110 -7.13 -6.77 -12.44
CA PRO A 110 -7.21 -6.38 -13.85
C PRO A 110 -6.84 -4.92 -14.10
N ALA A 111 -7.23 -4.00 -13.20
CA ALA A 111 -6.83 -2.59 -13.30
C ALA A 111 -5.31 -2.42 -13.17
N VAL A 112 -4.68 -3.08 -12.20
CA VAL A 112 -3.21 -3.09 -12.05
C VAL A 112 -2.55 -3.64 -13.31
N GLN A 113 -3.05 -4.76 -13.83
CA GLN A 113 -2.53 -5.36 -15.06
C GLN A 113 -2.60 -4.39 -16.25
N SER A 114 -3.75 -3.76 -16.46
CA SER A 114 -3.95 -2.83 -17.57
C SER A 114 -3.02 -1.63 -17.46
N ALA A 115 -2.90 -1.05 -16.26
CA ALA A 115 -2.05 0.12 -16.02
C ALA A 115 -0.56 -0.24 -16.19
N PHE A 116 -0.12 -1.37 -15.64
CA PHE A 116 1.26 -1.84 -15.74
C PHE A 116 1.67 -2.15 -17.17
N ASN A 117 0.91 -2.99 -17.88
CA ASN A 117 1.24 -3.39 -19.25
C ASN A 117 1.17 -2.21 -20.24
N SER A 118 0.32 -1.21 -19.97
CA SER A 118 0.28 0.01 -20.78
C SER A 118 1.48 0.92 -20.52
N PHE A 119 1.98 0.97 -19.29
CA PHE A 119 3.16 1.75 -18.90
C PHE A 119 4.46 1.08 -19.34
N PHE A 120 4.52 -0.26 -19.26
CA PHE A 120 5.65 -1.08 -19.63
C PHE A 120 5.25 -2.08 -20.73
N PRO A 121 5.25 -1.68 -22.01
CA PRO A 121 4.83 -2.56 -23.11
C PRO A 121 5.74 -3.79 -23.32
N ASP A 122 6.96 -3.76 -22.78
CA ASP A 122 7.94 -4.84 -22.87
C ASP A 122 7.89 -5.81 -21.66
N TYR A 123 7.09 -5.51 -20.63
CA TYR A 123 7.00 -6.28 -19.39
C TYR A 123 5.55 -6.64 -19.07
N ASP A 124 5.36 -7.63 -18.21
CA ASP A 124 4.04 -8.15 -17.87
C ASP A 124 3.71 -8.02 -16.39
N PHE A 125 2.43 -7.77 -16.12
CA PHE A 125 1.83 -8.15 -14.86
C PHE A 125 1.35 -9.60 -14.88
N LYS A 126 1.70 -10.39 -13.86
CA LYS A 126 1.27 -11.79 -13.70
C LYS A 126 0.63 -12.03 -12.34
N ASN A 127 -0.61 -12.51 -12.34
CA ASN A 127 -1.27 -13.05 -11.16
C ASN A 127 -0.89 -14.53 -10.99
N HIS A 128 -0.10 -14.84 -9.96
CA HIS A 128 0.33 -16.19 -9.61
C HIS A 128 -0.50 -16.84 -8.49
N SER A 129 -1.61 -16.22 -8.06
CA SER A 129 -2.52 -16.85 -7.11
C SER A 129 -3.05 -18.18 -7.68
N PRO A 130 -2.82 -19.32 -7.01
CA PRO A 130 -3.20 -20.63 -7.55
C PRO A 130 -4.71 -20.92 -7.40
N ARG A 131 -5.45 -20.04 -6.72
CA ARG A 131 -6.87 -20.21 -6.38
C ARG A 131 -7.57 -18.87 -6.46
N SER A 132 -8.90 -18.94 -6.60
CA SER A 132 -9.74 -17.76 -6.49
C SER A 132 -9.62 -17.13 -5.10
N LEU A 133 -9.58 -15.80 -5.06
CA LEU A 133 -9.62 -14.98 -3.85
C LEU A 133 -11.03 -14.83 -3.29
N ASN A 134 -12.07 -15.19 -4.06
CA ASN A 134 -13.46 -15.10 -3.62
C ASN A 134 -13.68 -15.85 -2.29
N GLY A 135 -14.19 -15.14 -1.29
CA GLY A 135 -14.41 -15.63 0.07
C GLY A 135 -13.14 -15.87 0.87
N GLN A 136 -11.96 -15.49 0.36
CA GLN A 136 -10.67 -15.79 1.00
C GLN A 136 -10.08 -14.62 1.79
N LEU A 137 -10.57 -13.40 1.60
CA LEU A 137 -9.97 -12.20 2.20
C LEU A 137 -10.97 -11.47 3.09
N SER A 138 -10.52 -11.05 4.27
CA SER A 138 -11.23 -10.15 5.17
C SER A 138 -10.28 -9.11 5.75
N VAL A 139 -10.82 -8.07 6.37
CA VAL A 139 -10.01 -7.05 7.06
C VAL A 139 -9.28 -7.71 8.24
N ALA A 140 -7.96 -7.49 8.30
CA ALA A 140 -7.16 -7.96 9.43
C ALA A 140 -7.54 -7.18 10.72
N PRO A 141 -7.89 -7.87 11.82
CA PRO A 141 -8.18 -7.18 13.09
C PRO A 141 -7.01 -6.30 13.55
N GLY A 142 -7.31 -5.08 14.00
CA GLY A 142 -6.30 -4.10 14.43
C GLY A 142 -5.60 -3.34 13.30
N SER A 143 -5.84 -3.68 12.03
CA SER A 143 -5.23 -3.01 10.89
C SER A 143 -5.79 -1.62 10.59
N ARG A 144 -6.98 -1.33 11.12
CA ARG A 144 -7.82 -0.14 10.82
C ARG A 144 -8.29 -0.04 9.36
N HIS A 145 -7.96 -1.00 8.50
CA HIS A 145 -8.32 -0.97 7.07
C HIS A 145 -9.84 -0.92 6.80
N GLN A 146 -10.68 -1.33 7.76
CA GLN A 146 -12.14 -1.15 7.67
C GLN A 146 -12.53 0.33 7.47
N GLN A 147 -11.75 1.27 8.01
CA GLN A 147 -11.99 2.71 7.84
C GLN A 147 -11.94 3.12 6.36
N VAL A 148 -11.05 2.51 5.57
CA VAL A 148 -10.95 2.76 4.12
C VAL A 148 -12.21 2.26 3.42
N LEU A 149 -12.69 1.06 3.78
CA LEU A 149 -13.90 0.48 3.19
C LEU A 149 -15.17 1.25 3.58
N ASP A 150 -15.27 1.66 4.84
CA ASP A 150 -16.39 2.46 5.34
C ASP A 150 -16.44 3.83 4.65
N GLN A 151 -15.28 4.47 4.42
CA GLN A 151 -15.22 5.71 3.66
C GLN A 151 -15.62 5.48 2.21
N MET A 152 -15.12 4.42 1.59
CA MET A 152 -15.43 4.05 0.20
C MET A 152 -16.91 3.76 -0.04
N ALA A 153 -17.62 3.25 0.97
CA ALA A 153 -19.08 3.07 0.91
C ALA A 153 -19.84 4.41 0.82
N ASN A 154 -19.27 5.48 1.36
CA ASN A 154 -19.92 6.79 1.48
C ASN A 154 -19.54 7.76 0.35
N GLU A 155 -18.26 7.80 -0.03
CA GLU A 155 -17.72 8.70 -1.04
C GLU A 155 -16.48 8.12 -1.75
N VAL A 156 -15.97 8.87 -2.72
CA VAL A 156 -14.67 8.60 -3.33
C VAL A 156 -13.57 8.78 -2.28
N VAL A 157 -12.63 7.85 -2.20
CA VAL A 157 -11.51 7.95 -1.26
C VAL A 157 -10.29 8.48 -2.01
N VAL A 158 -9.70 9.57 -1.54
CA VAL A 158 -8.35 9.97 -1.94
C VAL A 158 -7.39 9.65 -0.81
N GLY A 159 -6.24 9.10 -1.14
CA GLY A 159 -5.25 8.75 -0.13
C GLY A 159 -3.83 8.72 -0.65
N VAL A 160 -2.89 8.55 0.28
CA VAL A 160 -1.48 8.36 -0.01
C VAL A 160 -1.00 7.07 0.64
N TYR A 161 -0.42 6.19 -0.17
CA TYR A 161 0.21 4.94 0.23
C TYR A 161 1.70 5.15 0.52
N PHE A 162 2.17 4.64 1.65
CA PHE A 162 3.54 4.73 2.12
C PHE A 162 4.09 3.33 2.41
N PRO A 163 4.92 2.72 1.54
CA PRO A 163 5.56 1.43 1.78
C PRO A 163 6.70 1.53 2.82
N CYS A 164 6.36 1.90 4.05
CA CYS A 164 7.31 2.32 5.08
C CYS A 164 7.61 1.27 6.16
N LEU A 165 6.87 0.16 6.23
CA LEU A 165 7.08 -0.90 7.22
C LEU A 165 8.07 -1.95 6.70
N SER A 166 9.28 -1.50 6.33
CA SER A 166 10.31 -2.36 5.76
C SER A 166 10.90 -3.29 6.81
N GLU A 167 11.04 -4.56 6.44
CA GLU A 167 11.60 -5.66 7.23
C GLU A 167 10.72 -5.99 8.45
N TYR A 168 9.40 -6.04 8.21
CA TYR A 168 8.37 -6.46 9.17
C TYR A 168 7.77 -7.81 8.76
N SER A 169 7.47 -8.65 9.76
CA SER A 169 6.44 -9.68 9.60
C SER A 169 5.05 -9.04 9.50
N VAL A 170 4.08 -9.74 8.89
CA VAL A 170 2.70 -9.24 8.83
C VAL A 170 2.10 -9.02 10.24
N PRO A 171 2.26 -9.94 11.22
CA PRO A 171 1.84 -9.68 12.59
C PRO A 171 2.51 -8.46 13.23
N ALA A 172 3.80 -8.22 12.96
CA ALA A 172 4.49 -7.03 13.46
C ALA A 172 3.92 -5.73 12.89
N ALA A 173 3.54 -5.73 11.60
CA ALA A 173 2.88 -4.59 10.99
C ALA A 173 1.53 -4.29 11.68
N ILE A 174 0.75 -5.33 11.99
CA ILE A 174 -0.53 -5.21 12.71
C ILE A 174 -0.32 -4.71 14.14
N GLU A 175 0.61 -5.30 14.90
CA GLU A 175 0.93 -4.85 16.27
C GLU A 175 1.35 -3.38 16.29
N ARG A 176 2.12 -2.95 15.28
CA ARG A 176 2.62 -1.57 15.20
C ARG A 176 1.48 -0.55 15.15
N MET A 177 0.33 -0.89 14.57
CA MET A 177 -0.82 0.00 14.48
C MET A 177 -1.34 0.46 15.84
N ALA A 178 -1.20 -0.34 16.89
CA ALA A 178 -1.67 0.01 18.23
C ALA A 178 -1.01 1.28 18.81
N THR A 179 0.14 1.68 18.27
CA THR A 179 0.92 2.84 18.76
C THR A 179 1.19 3.89 17.68
N LEU A 180 0.68 3.69 16.46
CA LEU A 180 0.71 4.68 15.40
C LEU A 180 -0.50 5.64 15.50
N PRO A 181 -0.35 6.90 15.04
CA PRO A 181 -1.45 7.86 14.95
C PRO A 181 -2.69 7.27 14.27
N GLU A 182 -3.88 7.66 14.74
CA GLU A 182 -5.16 7.10 14.28
C GLU A 182 -5.45 7.38 12.81
N GLN A 183 -4.82 8.40 12.23
CA GLN A 183 -4.90 8.76 10.81
C GLN A 183 -4.34 7.67 9.88
N PHE A 184 -3.46 6.80 10.38
CA PHE A 184 -2.90 5.73 9.59
C PHE A 184 -3.73 4.44 9.71
N SER A 185 -3.90 3.78 8.57
CA SER A 185 -4.34 2.39 8.44
C SER A 185 -3.25 1.56 7.77
N LEU A 186 -3.23 0.23 8.01
CA LEU A 186 -2.43 -0.67 7.18
C LEU A 186 -3.06 -0.79 5.80
N ALA A 187 -2.20 -0.81 4.80
CA ALA A 187 -2.62 -0.97 3.42
C ALA A 187 -3.18 -2.37 3.15
N GLY A 188 -4.35 -2.41 2.53
CA GLY A 188 -5.01 -3.64 2.10
C GLY A 188 -4.89 -3.85 0.60
N GLY A 189 -5.87 -4.56 0.03
CA GLY A 189 -5.86 -4.93 -1.38
C GLY A 189 -6.22 -3.78 -2.31
N PHE A 190 -7.25 -3.00 -1.97
CA PHE A 190 -7.82 -1.99 -2.87
C PHE A 190 -6.90 -0.78 -3.03
N ASP A 191 -6.49 -0.19 -1.92
CA ASP A 191 -5.56 0.94 -1.83
C ASP A 191 -4.18 0.60 -2.39
N THR A 192 -3.63 -0.57 -2.08
CA THR A 192 -2.35 -1.00 -2.67
C THR A 192 -2.47 -1.18 -4.19
N SER A 193 -3.57 -1.79 -4.67
CA SER A 193 -3.80 -1.93 -6.12
C SER A 193 -3.97 -0.57 -6.80
N ALA A 194 -4.72 0.35 -6.20
CA ALA A 194 -4.90 1.70 -6.72
C ALA A 194 -3.58 2.50 -6.72
N ALA A 195 -2.71 2.28 -5.72
CA ALA A 195 -1.36 2.84 -5.72
C ALA A 195 -0.52 2.34 -6.91
N PHE A 196 -0.60 1.05 -7.27
CA PHE A 196 0.04 0.51 -8.47
C PHE A 196 -0.59 0.99 -9.78
N VAL A 197 -1.91 1.21 -9.81
CA VAL A 197 -2.57 1.82 -10.99
C VAL A 197 -2.05 3.25 -11.20
N SER A 198 -1.97 4.03 -10.12
CA SER A 198 -1.46 5.40 -10.13
C SER A 198 0.01 5.46 -10.56
N MET A 199 0.83 4.58 -9.99
CA MET A 199 2.28 4.51 -10.16
C MET A 199 2.73 3.09 -10.51
N PRO A 200 2.61 2.67 -11.79
CA PRO A 200 2.94 1.31 -12.20
C PRO A 200 4.42 0.93 -12.01
N ASP A 201 5.29 1.93 -11.93
CA ASP A 201 6.73 1.80 -11.73
C ASP A 201 7.15 1.77 -10.25
N LEU A 202 6.20 1.68 -9.29
CA LEU A 202 6.49 1.72 -7.86
C LEU A 202 7.52 0.67 -7.40
N LEU A 203 7.54 -0.52 -8.01
CA LEU A 203 8.56 -1.55 -7.75
C LEU A 203 9.57 -1.72 -8.90
N PHE A 204 9.51 -0.87 -9.93
CA PHE A 204 10.42 -0.96 -11.05
C PHE A 204 11.78 -0.35 -10.68
N ARG A 205 12.84 -1.16 -10.73
CA ARG A 205 14.21 -0.71 -10.46
C ARG A 205 15.19 -1.30 -11.45
N LYS A 206 16.00 -0.44 -12.07
CA LYS A 206 17.15 -0.87 -12.89
C LYS A 206 18.38 -1.17 -12.03
N GLU A 207 18.50 -0.50 -10.88
CA GLU A 207 19.62 -0.64 -9.96
C GLU A 207 19.12 -1.07 -8.57
N GLY A 208 19.74 -2.12 -8.02
CA GLY A 208 19.34 -2.73 -6.76
C GLY A 208 18.05 -3.54 -6.87
N TYR A 209 17.44 -3.84 -5.73
CA TYR A 209 16.27 -4.71 -5.66
C TYR A 209 15.11 -4.00 -4.94
N PRO A 210 13.88 -4.05 -5.47
CA PRO A 210 12.71 -3.60 -4.75
C PRO A 210 12.31 -4.63 -3.67
N PRO A 211 11.62 -4.22 -2.59
CA PRO A 211 10.97 -5.16 -1.69
C PRO A 211 9.72 -5.76 -2.34
N LEU A 212 9.16 -6.80 -1.72
CA LEU A 212 7.74 -7.12 -1.88
C LEU A 212 6.89 -6.25 -0.95
N LEU A 213 5.63 -6.06 -1.33
CA LEU A 213 4.64 -5.27 -0.61
C LEU A 213 3.46 -6.15 -0.19
N TRP A 214 3.40 -6.47 1.10
CA TRP A 214 2.31 -7.22 1.70
C TRP A 214 1.01 -6.41 1.75
N LEU A 215 -0.11 -7.10 1.56
CA LEU A 215 -1.46 -6.58 1.81
C LEU A 215 -1.84 -6.76 3.30
N SER A 216 -1.00 -6.25 4.21
CA SER A 216 -1.10 -6.51 5.66
C SER A 216 -2.37 -5.95 6.32
N GLY A 217 -3.12 -5.09 5.63
CA GLY A 217 -4.46 -4.65 6.01
C GLY A 217 -5.52 -5.76 5.95
N LEU A 218 -5.21 -6.87 5.26
CA LEU A 218 -6.09 -8.01 5.04
C LEU A 218 -5.53 -9.29 5.69
N VAL A 219 -6.44 -10.22 5.97
CA VAL A 219 -6.12 -11.59 6.41
C VAL A 219 -6.76 -12.60 5.46
N SER A 220 -6.04 -13.70 5.22
CA SER A 220 -6.52 -14.83 4.44
C SER A 220 -7.26 -15.84 5.33
N THR A 221 -8.28 -16.50 4.79
CA THR A 221 -8.89 -17.69 5.42
C THR A 221 -7.93 -18.88 5.45
N GLU A 222 -6.98 -18.95 4.50
CA GLU A 222 -5.90 -19.94 4.51
C GLU A 222 -4.88 -19.59 5.62
N GLN A 223 -4.68 -20.51 6.57
CA GLN A 223 -3.74 -20.33 7.67
C GLN A 223 -2.32 -20.04 7.18
N ASN A 224 -1.66 -19.07 7.81
CA ASN A 224 -0.26 -18.70 7.55
C ASN A 224 0.03 -18.17 6.13
N VAL A 225 -0.99 -17.75 5.37
CA VAL A 225 -0.86 -17.18 4.03
C VAL A 225 -1.16 -15.68 4.03
N ALA A 226 -0.30 -14.88 3.39
CA ALA A 226 -0.63 -13.51 2.94
C ALA A 226 -0.37 -13.34 1.45
N TYR A 227 -1.04 -12.33 0.90
CA TYR A 227 -0.90 -11.88 -0.47
C TYR A 227 -0.02 -10.62 -0.53
N HIS A 228 0.70 -10.47 -1.64
CA HIS A 228 1.61 -9.36 -1.87
C HIS A 228 1.76 -9.07 -3.36
N PHE A 229 2.28 -7.88 -3.65
CA PHE A 229 2.90 -7.57 -4.92
C PHE A 229 4.43 -7.69 -4.80
N GLU A 230 5.10 -8.27 -5.80
CA GLU A 230 6.56 -8.28 -5.89
C GLU A 230 7.01 -8.11 -7.34
N ALA A 231 8.16 -7.46 -7.54
CA ALA A 231 8.80 -7.47 -8.85
C ALA A 231 9.47 -8.84 -9.09
N TYR A 232 9.36 -9.34 -10.32
CA TYR A 232 10.07 -10.53 -10.77
C TYR A 232 10.90 -10.18 -12.00
N GLY A 233 12.15 -9.78 -11.77
CA GLY A 233 12.90 -9.03 -12.78
C GLY A 233 12.26 -7.66 -12.99
N TYR A 234 11.83 -7.39 -14.22
CA TYR A 234 11.08 -6.17 -14.57
C TYR A 234 9.58 -6.37 -14.68
N ASP A 235 9.09 -7.62 -14.56
CA ASP A 235 7.66 -7.93 -14.45
C ASP A 235 7.14 -7.56 -13.05
N LEU A 236 5.85 -7.27 -12.96
CA LEU A 236 5.14 -7.15 -11.69
C LEU A 236 4.31 -8.41 -11.45
N THR A 237 4.31 -8.90 -10.22
CA THR A 237 3.53 -10.09 -9.87
C THR A 237 2.64 -9.85 -8.67
N PHE A 238 1.46 -10.45 -8.71
CA PHE A 238 0.62 -10.65 -7.53
C PHE A 238 0.71 -12.10 -7.11
N ASN A 239 1.09 -12.36 -5.88
CA ASN A 239 1.32 -13.72 -5.40
C ASN A 239 0.98 -13.85 -3.91
N ARG A 240 1.10 -15.07 -3.40
CA ARG A 240 0.96 -15.40 -1.99
C ARG A 240 2.18 -16.13 -1.49
N ARG A 241 2.42 -16.02 -0.19
CA ARG A 241 3.47 -16.76 0.49
C ARG A 241 2.92 -17.33 1.79
N VAL A 242 3.32 -18.57 2.07
CA VAL A 242 3.32 -19.09 3.43
C VAL A 242 4.46 -18.40 4.19
N HIS A 243 4.44 -18.31 5.53
CA HIS A 243 5.44 -17.66 6.41
C HIS A 243 5.05 -16.28 7.01
N LEU A 244 3.76 -16.02 7.25
CA LEU A 244 3.27 -14.80 7.90
C LEU A 244 4.06 -14.36 9.15
N GLY A 245 4.42 -15.30 10.03
CA GLY A 245 5.11 -15.03 11.30
C GLY A 245 6.62 -14.89 11.21
N GLN A 246 7.20 -14.90 10.00
CA GLN A 246 8.62 -14.68 9.79
C GLN A 246 8.90 -13.26 9.31
N VAL A 247 10.16 -12.89 9.24
CA VAL A 247 10.60 -11.62 8.66
C VAL A 247 11.73 -11.89 7.66
N ALA A 248 11.76 -11.12 6.58
CA ALA A 248 12.87 -11.09 5.64
C ALA A 248 13.20 -9.64 5.26
N GLU A 249 14.41 -9.42 4.79
CA GLU A 249 14.92 -8.07 4.48
C GLU A 249 14.22 -7.40 3.30
N TYR A 250 13.61 -8.18 2.41
CA TYR A 250 12.89 -7.69 1.25
C TYR A 250 11.38 -7.60 1.48
N TRP A 251 10.90 -7.85 2.71
CA TRP A 251 9.48 -7.78 3.02
C TRP A 251 9.12 -6.39 3.53
N SER A 252 8.10 -5.77 2.97
CA SER A 252 7.57 -4.50 3.45
C SER A 252 6.05 -4.51 3.47
N SER A 253 5.46 -3.68 4.33
CA SER A 253 4.03 -3.37 4.33
C SER A 253 3.84 -1.87 4.14
N GLY A 254 2.65 -1.47 3.68
CA GLY A 254 2.28 -0.08 3.54
C GLY A 254 1.42 0.44 4.69
N LEU A 255 1.59 1.74 4.99
CA LEU A 255 0.57 2.54 5.65
C LEU A 255 -0.19 3.35 4.60
N VAL A 256 -1.46 3.67 4.89
CA VAL A 256 -2.23 4.64 4.13
C VAL A 256 -2.79 5.72 5.05
N MET A 257 -2.88 6.93 4.50
CA MET A 257 -3.64 8.03 5.08
C MET A 257 -4.61 8.53 4.01
N ILE A 258 -5.88 8.71 4.39
CA ILE A 258 -6.97 9.12 3.50
C ILE A 258 -7.47 10.53 3.89
N GLY A 259 -8.02 11.27 2.93
CA GLY A 259 -8.50 12.65 3.10
C GLY A 259 -9.47 13.14 2.03
#